data_AF-A0A3G2G977-F1
#
_entry.id   AF-A0A3G2G977-F1
#
_cell.length_a   1.000
_cell.length_b   1.000
_cell.length_c   1.000
_cell.angle_alpha   90.00
_cell.angle_beta   90.00
_cell.angle_gamma   90.00
#
_symmetry.space_group_name_H-M   'P 1'
#
loop_
_entity.id
_entity.type
_entity.pdbx_description
1 polymer ?
#
loop_
_entity_poly.entity_id
_entity_poly.type
_entity_poly.pdbx_seq_one_letter_code
_entity_poly.pdbx_strand_id
1 'polypeptide(L)'
;MAGGSLDYYFNRWWGIGVDFDYLVNNPKNTYPTENVIYSSFTVNQFHLMENYISRTFLGIGPNLRYKKNDKWNLELKLRGGISNIKGGYTMLDGTIPMVPTPMNIALNQHAGYDAKNIFSGKASLQYNYFITKSLGLHLGIYHINHFKVPELIDPSIGYSSSYYSFTNDEGANNLALEPKFRDKACNCNINSTGVYAGVTLRFPKKEKCTTCQLCNVCHKVHEPPMCAATCNTCGCKISVTAKDKLSGEVLDHTDVVLQRQDGTIVESGKTNSFGVVVFDNVSAGDYSVKGRLYSVNLQESKISQAEFDQCKANGGVIQKEILYTDDNFVLKGQVFECNTTKTIEGANIELSHLVSNTKKNTISSALGEYIFNISKNTAYSIKGNKDGYFSNEVEINTAAYDRTKSLFIKFEVCVDPCGKAIILNNINFNLDKSDILKSSEADLNYVVNLMKKNPKSR
;
A
#
# COMPACT_ATOMS: atom_id res chain seq x y z
N MET A 1 -22.05 33.44 14.52
CA MET A 1 -22.18 32.08 15.10
C MET A 1 -20.83 31.41 15.00
N ALA A 2 -20.40 30.68 16.03
CA ALA A 2 -19.13 29.95 16.04
C ALA A 2 -19.27 28.70 16.90
N GLY A 3 -18.48 27.67 16.62
CA GLY A 3 -18.48 26.45 17.41
C GLY A 3 -17.18 25.70 17.26
N GLY A 4 -16.89 24.84 18.23
CA GLY A 4 -15.73 23.96 18.26
C GLY A 4 -16.13 22.60 18.79
N SER A 5 -15.53 21.55 18.25
CA SER A 5 -15.68 20.19 18.79
C SER A 5 -14.33 19.53 18.93
N LEU A 6 -14.19 18.72 19.99
CA LEU A 6 -13.02 17.87 20.23
C LEU A 6 -13.50 16.44 20.32
N ASP A 7 -13.08 15.61 19.37
CA ASP A 7 -13.54 14.23 19.22
C ASP A 7 -12.38 13.25 19.47
N TYR A 8 -12.61 12.28 20.36
CA TYR A 8 -11.72 11.14 20.59
C TYR A 8 -12.38 9.85 20.11
N TYR A 9 -11.71 9.14 19.20
CA TYR A 9 -12.19 7.88 18.67
C TYR A 9 -11.46 6.70 19.32
N PHE A 10 -12.21 5.81 19.98
CA PHE A 10 -11.66 4.59 20.59
C PHE A 10 -11.31 3.54 19.53
N ASN A 11 -12.12 3.45 18.48
CA ASN A 11 -11.90 2.57 17.34
C ASN A 11 -12.36 3.22 16.03
N ARG A 12 -12.45 2.43 14.95
CA ARG A 12 -12.82 2.95 13.62
C ARG A 12 -14.25 3.50 13.56
N TRP A 13 -15.17 3.02 14.40
CA TRP A 13 -16.62 3.24 14.25
C TRP A 13 -17.27 4.07 15.35
N TRP A 14 -16.67 4.17 16.55
CA TRP A 14 -17.23 5.00 17.60
C TRP A 14 -16.18 5.75 18.43
N GLY A 15 -16.63 6.84 19.04
CA GLY A 15 -15.85 7.74 19.87
C GLY A 15 -16.70 8.50 20.86
N ILE A 16 -16.08 9.39 21.61
CA ILE A 16 -16.72 10.39 22.46
C ILE A 16 -16.23 11.76 22.03
N GLY A 17 -17.09 12.77 22.10
CA GLY A 17 -16.72 14.14 21.76
C GLY A 17 -17.36 15.15 22.68
N VAL A 18 -16.74 16.32 22.75
CA VAL A 18 -17.25 17.51 23.43
C VAL A 18 -17.52 18.57 22.37
N ASP A 19 -18.68 19.20 22.43
CA ASP A 19 -19.10 20.28 21.54
C ASP A 19 -19.33 21.56 22.35
N PHE A 20 -18.83 22.67 21.82
CA PHE A 20 -19.16 24.03 22.24
C PHE A 20 -19.75 24.79 21.05
N ASP A 21 -20.95 25.35 21.20
CA ASP A 21 -21.59 26.15 20.16
C ASP A 21 -22.09 27.48 20.71
N TYR A 22 -21.79 28.57 20.00
CA TYR A 22 -22.35 29.91 20.20
C TYR A 22 -23.25 30.27 19.01
N LEU A 23 -24.55 30.12 19.22
CA LEU A 23 -25.61 30.37 18.24
C LEU A 23 -26.24 31.73 18.50
N VAL A 24 -26.47 32.50 17.44
CA VAL A 24 -27.12 33.80 17.49
C VAL A 24 -28.11 33.85 16.35
N ASN A 25 -29.35 34.18 16.67
CA ASN A 25 -30.43 34.33 15.71
C ASN A 25 -31.24 35.59 16.07
N ASN A 26 -31.91 36.17 15.08
CA ASN A 26 -32.87 37.24 15.34
C ASN A 26 -34.28 36.62 15.32
N PRO A 27 -35.15 36.99 16.28
CA PRO A 27 -36.57 36.70 16.14
C PRO A 27 -37.09 37.41 14.89
N LYS A 28 -38.17 36.87 14.31
CA LYS A 28 -38.88 37.49 13.20
C LYS A 28 -40.35 37.62 13.59
N ASN A 29 -40.88 38.81 13.53
CA ASN A 29 -42.28 39.08 13.67
C ASN A 29 -43.04 38.56 12.45
N THR A 30 -44.06 37.73 12.69
CA THR A 30 -44.99 37.23 11.67
C THR A 30 -46.39 37.84 11.82
N TYR A 31 -46.57 38.77 12.77
CA TYR A 31 -47.84 39.45 12.99
C TYR A 31 -48.10 40.45 11.86
N PRO A 32 -49.34 40.53 11.31
CA PRO A 32 -49.65 41.41 10.20
C PRO A 32 -49.54 42.89 10.60
N THR A 33 -49.03 43.70 9.68
CA THR A 33 -48.95 45.17 9.81
C THR A 33 -49.74 45.90 8.72
N GLU A 34 -50.44 45.17 7.87
CA GLU A 34 -51.29 45.72 6.80
C GLU A 34 -52.75 45.67 7.21
N ASN A 35 -53.50 46.76 6.95
CA ASN A 35 -54.95 46.86 7.19
C ASN A 35 -55.41 46.30 8.55
N VAL A 36 -54.68 46.64 9.62
CA VAL A 36 -55.00 46.19 10.97
C VAL A 36 -56.10 47.09 11.57
N ILE A 37 -57.19 46.49 12.04
CA ILE A 37 -58.36 47.22 12.55
C ILE A 37 -58.63 46.81 14.00
N TYR A 38 -58.75 47.79 14.90
CA TYR A 38 -59.18 47.61 16.29
C TYR A 38 -60.44 48.42 16.56
N SER A 39 -61.56 47.76 16.89
CA SER A 39 -62.83 48.42 17.23
C SER A 39 -63.24 49.54 16.24
N SER A 40 -63.17 49.23 14.93
CA SER A 40 -63.45 50.14 13.80
C SER A 40 -62.42 51.24 13.53
N PHE A 41 -61.31 51.30 14.26
CA PHE A 41 -60.20 52.21 13.99
C PHE A 41 -59.04 51.46 13.31
N THR A 42 -58.39 52.10 12.34
CA THR A 42 -57.16 51.57 11.74
C THR A 42 -55.98 51.77 12.70
N VAL A 43 -55.23 50.71 12.93
CA VAL A 43 -53.94 50.76 13.63
C VAL A 43 -52.86 51.13 12.61
N ASN A 44 -52.13 52.21 12.89
CA ASN A 44 -51.09 52.77 12.02
C ASN A 44 -49.77 52.89 12.79
N GLN A 45 -48.70 53.35 12.13
CA GLN A 45 -47.40 53.65 12.77
C GLN A 45 -46.85 52.49 13.63
N PHE A 46 -46.48 51.40 12.97
CA PHE A 46 -45.94 50.23 13.65
C PHE A 46 -44.49 50.44 14.07
N HIS A 47 -44.17 50.06 15.30
CA HIS A 47 -42.80 49.98 15.79
C HIS A 47 -42.48 48.53 16.16
N LEU A 48 -41.29 48.07 15.74
CA LEU A 48 -40.87 46.68 15.87
C LEU A 48 -39.52 46.63 16.56
N MET A 49 -39.47 45.90 17.68
CA MET A 49 -38.26 45.57 18.41
C MET A 49 -38.00 44.07 18.32
N GLU A 50 -36.84 43.69 17.79
CA GLU A 50 -36.40 42.29 17.64
C GLU A 50 -35.00 42.13 18.22
N ASN A 51 -34.92 41.86 19.51
CA ASN A 51 -33.63 41.63 20.16
C ASN A 51 -33.13 40.22 19.82
N TYR A 52 -31.88 40.12 19.38
CA TYR A 52 -31.27 38.83 19.07
C TYR A 52 -31.38 37.86 20.26
N ILE A 53 -31.53 36.57 19.95
CA ILE A 53 -31.40 35.47 20.90
C ILE A 53 -30.05 34.81 20.72
N SER A 54 -29.33 34.65 21.82
CA SER A 54 -28.06 33.96 21.90
C SER A 54 -28.20 32.67 22.70
N ARG A 55 -27.52 31.61 22.25
CA ARG A 55 -27.48 30.31 22.90
C ARG A 55 -26.04 29.83 22.93
N THR A 56 -25.55 29.54 24.14
CA THR A 56 -24.24 28.92 24.35
C THR A 56 -24.47 27.49 24.81
N PHE A 57 -24.15 26.51 23.99
CA PHE A 57 -24.26 25.08 24.31
C PHE A 57 -22.89 24.50 24.64
N LEU A 58 -22.83 23.69 25.68
CA LEU A 58 -21.71 22.82 26.00
C LEU A 58 -22.26 21.41 26.24
N GLY A 59 -21.80 20.44 25.46
CA GLY A 59 -22.29 19.07 25.58
C GLY A 59 -21.24 18.01 25.31
N ILE A 60 -21.48 16.82 25.83
CA ILE A 60 -20.64 15.64 25.66
C ILE A 60 -21.50 14.48 25.17
N GLY A 61 -20.92 13.58 24.38
CA GLY A 61 -21.62 12.36 24.01
C GLY A 61 -20.93 11.56 22.92
N PRO A 62 -21.58 10.48 22.44
CA PRO A 62 -20.98 9.57 21.51
C PRO A 62 -20.88 10.14 20.10
N ASN A 63 -19.87 9.67 19.38
CA ASN A 63 -19.68 9.85 17.94
C ASN A 63 -19.77 8.50 17.27
N LEU A 64 -20.57 8.40 16.21
CA LEU A 64 -20.64 7.24 15.33
C LEU A 64 -20.05 7.64 13.98
N ARG A 65 -19.05 6.89 13.51
CA ARG A 65 -18.29 7.25 12.31
C ARG A 65 -18.33 6.13 11.28
N TYR A 66 -18.76 6.49 10.08
CA TYR A 66 -18.64 5.65 8.89
C TYR A 66 -17.48 6.15 8.02
N LYS A 67 -16.56 5.24 7.67
CA LYS A 67 -15.36 5.56 6.89
C LYS A 67 -14.94 4.35 6.06
N LYS A 68 -15.01 4.46 4.72
CA LYS A 68 -14.54 3.43 3.78
C LYS A 68 -13.05 3.60 3.43
N ASN A 69 -12.59 4.84 3.22
CA ASN A 69 -11.20 5.18 2.87
C ASN A 69 -10.68 6.36 3.72
N ASP A 70 -9.44 6.79 3.51
CA ASP A 70 -8.83 7.89 4.29
C ASP A 70 -9.20 9.30 3.84
N LYS A 71 -9.83 9.44 2.66
CA LYS A 71 -10.16 10.73 2.05
C LYS A 71 -11.44 11.35 2.60
N TRP A 72 -12.42 10.56 3.04
CA TRP A 72 -13.65 11.09 3.58
C TRP A 72 -14.23 10.21 4.68
N ASN A 73 -15.05 10.83 5.55
CA ASN A 73 -15.87 10.10 6.51
C ASN A 73 -17.22 10.81 6.71
N LEU A 74 -18.18 10.07 7.27
CA LEU A 74 -19.46 10.57 7.71
C LEU A 74 -19.59 10.31 9.22
N GLU A 75 -20.01 11.31 9.98
CA GLU A 75 -20.05 11.28 11.44
C GLU A 75 -21.44 11.69 11.94
N LEU A 76 -22.08 10.82 12.71
CA LEU A 76 -23.27 11.12 13.50
C LEU A 76 -22.82 11.41 14.93
N LYS A 77 -23.06 12.63 15.41
CA LYS A 77 -22.68 13.09 16.74
C LYS A 77 -23.92 13.32 17.58
N LEU A 78 -23.99 12.66 18.72
CA LEU A 78 -25.05 12.86 19.71
C LEU A 78 -24.43 13.49 20.94
N ARG A 79 -25.05 14.56 21.46
CA ARG A 79 -24.56 15.30 22.63
C ARG A 79 -25.70 15.54 23.60
N GLY A 80 -25.45 15.25 24.87
CA GLY A 80 -26.25 15.74 26.00
C GLY A 80 -25.44 16.79 26.74
N GLY A 81 -26.07 17.89 27.13
CA GLY A 81 -25.34 19.00 27.72
C GLY A 81 -26.22 20.06 28.35
N ILE A 82 -25.61 21.22 28.57
CA ILE A 82 -26.25 22.40 29.14
C ILE A 82 -26.20 23.55 28.14
N SER A 83 -27.17 24.45 28.24
CA SER A 83 -27.21 25.68 27.47
C SER A 83 -27.52 26.90 28.32
N ASN A 84 -26.89 28.01 27.99
CA ASN A 84 -27.29 29.33 28.45
C ASN A 84 -27.98 30.05 27.29
N ILE A 85 -29.18 30.58 27.53
CA ILE A 85 -30.04 31.20 26.52
C ILE A 85 -30.36 32.61 27.00
N LYS A 86 -30.04 33.62 26.17
CA LYS A 86 -30.23 35.02 26.54
C LYS A 86 -30.76 35.84 25.36
N GLY A 87 -31.72 36.73 25.64
CA GLY A 87 -32.31 37.63 24.66
C GLY A 87 -33.57 37.05 24.03
N GLY A 88 -33.87 37.45 22.79
CA GLY A 88 -35.10 37.04 22.09
C GLY A 88 -36.33 37.88 22.41
N TYR A 89 -36.17 38.98 23.15
CA TYR A 89 -37.26 39.94 23.36
C TYR A 89 -37.80 40.42 22.00
N THR A 90 -39.11 40.32 21.83
CA THR A 90 -39.79 40.76 20.62
C THR A 90 -41.00 41.58 21.00
N MET A 91 -41.20 42.72 20.34
CA MET A 91 -42.38 43.57 20.54
C MET A 91 -42.77 44.22 19.23
N LEU A 92 -44.04 44.13 18.90
CA LEU A 92 -44.70 44.91 17.86
C LEU A 92 -45.78 45.75 18.52
N ASP A 93 -45.65 47.06 18.44
CA ASP A 93 -46.68 48.03 18.81
C ASP A 93 -47.18 48.80 17.59
N GLY A 94 -48.38 49.35 17.72
CA GLY A 94 -48.98 50.25 16.76
C GLY A 94 -49.78 51.34 17.46
N THR A 95 -50.20 52.34 16.69
CA THR A 95 -50.88 53.54 17.19
C THR A 95 -52.27 53.66 16.58
N ILE A 96 -53.27 53.84 17.42
CA ILE A 96 -54.65 54.15 17.03
C ILE A 96 -54.81 55.68 17.07
N PRO A 97 -55.17 56.34 15.96
CA PRO A 97 -55.24 57.80 15.87
C PRO A 97 -56.55 58.34 16.47
N MET A 98 -56.79 58.09 17.77
CA MET A 98 -57.95 58.63 18.49
C MET A 98 -57.74 60.11 18.86
N VAL A 99 -58.84 60.87 18.91
CA VAL A 99 -58.85 62.30 19.29
C VAL A 99 -59.38 62.44 20.72
N PRO A 100 -58.73 63.22 21.62
CA PRO A 100 -57.59 64.12 21.38
C PRO A 100 -56.21 63.47 21.53
N THR A 101 -56.12 62.27 22.08
CA THR A 101 -54.84 61.58 22.37
C THR A 101 -54.77 60.24 21.63
N PRO A 102 -53.76 60.04 20.76
CA PRO A 102 -53.49 58.74 20.17
C PRO A 102 -53.23 57.68 21.23
N MET A 103 -53.63 56.44 20.94
CA MET A 103 -53.48 55.31 21.85
C MET A 103 -52.48 54.31 21.26
N ASN A 104 -51.44 53.96 22.03
CA ASN A 104 -50.51 52.90 21.64
C ASN A 104 -51.06 51.54 22.08
N ILE A 105 -50.99 50.55 21.19
CA ILE A 105 -51.44 49.19 21.41
C ILE A 105 -50.30 48.22 21.13
N ALA A 106 -49.99 47.35 22.10
CA ALA A 106 -49.00 46.28 21.93
C ALA A 106 -49.66 45.08 21.23
N LEU A 107 -49.38 44.89 19.95
CA LEU A 107 -50.02 43.90 19.09
C LEU A 107 -49.50 42.48 19.34
N ASN A 108 -48.18 42.36 19.54
CA ASN A 108 -47.51 41.10 19.84
C ASN A 108 -46.26 41.36 20.67
N GLN A 109 -46.04 40.60 21.74
CA GLN A 109 -44.89 40.75 22.60
C GLN A 109 -44.47 39.41 23.22
N HIS A 110 -43.16 39.21 23.35
CA HIS A 110 -42.51 38.09 24.03
C HIS A 110 -41.33 38.63 24.83
N ALA A 111 -41.30 38.35 26.13
CA ALA A 111 -40.31 38.90 27.06
C ALA A 111 -38.89 38.34 26.85
N GLY A 112 -38.73 37.30 26.04
CA GLY A 112 -37.44 36.65 25.77
C GLY A 112 -37.00 35.72 26.91
N TYR A 113 -35.68 35.53 27.02
CA TYR A 113 -35.05 34.53 27.88
C TYR A 113 -33.81 35.09 28.61
N ASP A 114 -33.58 34.63 29.84
CA ASP A 114 -32.29 34.70 30.56
C ASP A 114 -32.09 33.40 31.35
N ALA A 115 -32.06 32.29 30.61
CA ALA A 115 -32.04 30.95 31.17
C ALA A 115 -30.61 30.40 31.22
N LYS A 116 -30.22 29.80 32.35
CA LYS A 116 -28.88 29.24 32.56
C LYS A 116 -28.95 27.74 32.85
N ASN A 117 -27.92 27.00 32.45
CA ASN A 117 -27.75 25.57 32.72
C ASN A 117 -28.92 24.69 32.24
N ILE A 118 -29.53 25.06 31.11
CA ILE A 118 -30.68 24.36 30.56
C ILE A 118 -30.26 23.04 29.93
N PHE A 119 -30.82 21.94 30.42
CA PHE A 119 -30.58 20.62 29.84
C PHE A 119 -30.94 20.63 28.35
N SER A 120 -30.01 20.18 27.52
CA SER A 120 -30.11 20.31 26.07
C SER A 120 -29.55 19.06 25.38
N GLY A 121 -30.23 18.62 24.33
CA GLY A 121 -29.80 17.51 23.48
C GLY A 121 -29.52 18.00 22.07
N LYS A 122 -28.37 17.65 21.50
CA LYS A 122 -27.97 17.99 20.13
C LYS A 122 -27.65 16.72 19.36
N ALA A 123 -28.20 16.62 18.15
CA ALA A 123 -27.84 15.63 17.16
C ALA A 123 -27.28 16.35 15.93
N SER A 124 -26.13 15.90 15.42
CA SER A 124 -25.57 16.42 14.17
C SER A 124 -25.06 15.32 13.26
N LEU A 125 -25.19 15.57 11.95
CA LEU A 125 -24.65 14.73 10.89
C LEU A 125 -23.61 15.57 10.13
N GLN A 126 -22.38 15.07 10.08
CA GLN A 126 -21.22 15.78 9.55
C GLN A 126 -20.50 14.95 8.50
N TYR A 127 -20.30 15.52 7.32
CA TYR A 127 -19.42 14.97 6.29
C TYR A 127 -18.06 15.65 6.37
N ASN A 128 -16.98 14.87 6.47
CA ASN A 128 -15.61 15.37 6.45
C ASN A 128 -14.88 14.93 5.18
N TYR A 129 -14.17 15.84 4.54
CA TYR A 129 -13.27 15.60 3.40
C TYR A 129 -11.84 16.01 3.77
N PHE A 130 -10.90 15.06 3.70
CA PHE A 130 -9.51 15.24 4.11
C PHE A 130 -8.63 15.57 2.89
N ILE A 131 -8.04 16.77 2.90
CA ILE A 131 -7.09 17.24 1.89
C ILE A 131 -5.72 16.59 2.14
N THR A 132 -5.33 16.43 3.41
CA THR A 132 -4.11 15.70 3.82
C THR A 132 -4.45 14.66 4.89
N LYS A 133 -3.45 13.90 5.36
CA LYS A 133 -3.67 12.95 6.47
C LYS A 133 -4.12 13.63 7.77
N SER A 134 -3.91 14.94 7.93
CA SER A 134 -4.16 15.69 9.17
C SER A 134 -5.10 16.89 9.00
N LEU A 135 -5.32 17.37 7.78
CA LEU A 135 -6.17 18.54 7.51
C LEU A 135 -7.35 18.15 6.62
N GLY A 136 -8.56 18.53 7.03
CA GLY A 136 -9.78 18.36 6.27
C GLY A 136 -10.75 19.53 6.41
N LEU A 137 -11.75 19.54 5.54
CA LEU A 137 -12.90 20.43 5.58
C LEU A 137 -14.13 19.60 5.94
N HIS A 138 -15.13 20.23 6.55
CA HIS A 138 -16.38 19.57 6.88
C HIS A 138 -17.59 20.42 6.59
N LEU A 139 -18.70 19.75 6.32
CA LEU A 139 -20.03 20.30 6.17
C LEU A 139 -20.98 19.44 7.00
N GLY A 140 -21.88 20.05 7.76
CA GLY A 140 -22.81 19.33 8.60
C GLY A 140 -24.14 20.03 8.80
N ILE A 141 -25.09 19.26 9.33
CA ILE A 141 -26.39 19.70 9.81
C ILE A 141 -26.53 19.37 11.28
N TYR A 142 -27.23 20.21 12.03
CA TYR A 142 -27.55 19.94 13.43
C TYR A 142 -29.01 20.19 13.73
N HIS A 143 -29.51 19.51 14.75
CA HIS A 143 -30.74 19.80 15.46
C HIS A 143 -30.44 19.79 16.96
N ILE A 144 -30.85 20.84 17.67
CA ILE A 144 -30.71 20.97 19.13
C ILE A 144 -32.07 21.29 19.74
N ASN A 145 -32.39 20.59 20.83
CA ASN A 145 -33.57 20.82 21.65
C ASN A 145 -33.11 21.20 23.06
N HIS A 146 -33.53 22.37 23.52
CA HIS A 146 -33.39 22.85 24.89
C HIS A 146 -34.67 22.51 25.65
N PHE A 147 -34.57 21.75 26.74
CA PHE A 147 -35.72 21.22 27.46
C PHE A 147 -36.17 22.18 28.57
N LYS A 148 -37.48 22.43 28.65
CA LYS A 148 -38.11 23.20 29.74
C LYS A 148 -37.42 24.55 30.01
N VAL A 149 -37.22 25.35 28.96
CA VAL A 149 -36.60 26.66 29.06
C VAL A 149 -37.59 27.64 29.71
N PRO A 150 -37.24 28.27 30.84
CA PRO A 150 -38.08 29.29 31.45
C PRO A 150 -38.03 30.57 30.61
N GLU A 151 -39.20 31.04 30.19
CA GLU A 151 -39.37 32.40 29.63
C GLU A 151 -39.21 33.46 30.72
N LEU A 152 -38.86 34.68 30.32
CA LEU A 152 -38.92 35.83 31.21
C LEU A 152 -40.36 36.30 31.39
N ILE A 153 -40.61 37.01 32.49
CA ILE A 153 -41.78 37.87 32.66
C ILE A 153 -41.25 39.30 32.51
N ASP A 154 -41.88 40.09 31.65
CA ASP A 154 -41.47 41.48 31.47
C ASP A 154 -41.85 42.28 32.73
N PRO A 155 -40.87 42.91 33.41
CA PRO A 155 -41.10 43.58 34.68
C PRO A 155 -41.96 44.84 34.57
N SER A 156 -42.09 45.42 33.37
CA SER A 156 -42.84 46.66 33.14
C SER A 156 -44.33 46.40 32.98
N ILE A 157 -44.69 45.24 32.42
CA ILE A 157 -46.07 44.90 32.04
C ILE A 157 -46.63 43.65 32.76
N GLY A 158 -45.77 42.82 33.36
CA GLY A 158 -46.18 41.75 34.27
C GLY A 158 -46.58 40.42 33.60
N TYR A 159 -46.32 40.24 32.32
CA TYR A 159 -46.59 38.99 31.58
C TYR A 159 -45.39 38.54 30.73
N SER A 160 -45.36 37.26 30.40
CA SER A 160 -44.29 36.62 29.63
C SER A 160 -44.47 36.78 28.11
N SER A 161 -45.71 36.73 27.66
CA SER A 161 -46.08 37.01 26.27
C SER A 161 -47.49 37.57 26.19
N SER A 162 -47.74 38.43 25.21
CA SER A 162 -49.08 38.92 24.90
C SER A 162 -49.28 39.04 23.41
N TYR A 163 -50.48 38.75 22.91
CA TYR A 163 -50.83 39.07 21.53
C TYR A 163 -52.33 39.31 21.38
N TYR A 164 -52.70 40.17 20.44
CA TYR A 164 -54.07 40.25 19.97
C TYR A 164 -54.31 39.16 18.92
N SER A 165 -55.33 38.31 19.07
CA SER A 165 -55.76 37.48 17.94
C SER A 165 -56.48 38.33 16.91
N PHE A 166 -56.43 37.95 15.64
CA PHE A 166 -57.16 38.62 14.57
C PHE A 166 -57.88 37.62 13.66
N THR A 167 -58.93 38.08 12.99
CA THR A 167 -59.55 37.41 11.84
C THR A 167 -59.26 38.20 10.57
N ASN A 168 -59.07 37.51 9.46
CA ASN A 168 -58.93 38.17 8.17
C ASN A 168 -60.27 38.11 7.44
N ASP A 169 -60.87 39.28 7.21
CA ASP A 169 -62.13 39.43 6.48
C ASP A 169 -61.88 40.37 5.31
N GLU A 170 -61.97 39.86 4.08
CA GLU A 170 -61.78 40.61 2.83
C GLU A 170 -60.49 41.47 2.77
N GLY A 171 -59.39 41.01 3.37
CA GLY A 171 -58.10 41.72 3.36
C GLY A 171 -57.92 42.74 4.48
N ALA A 172 -58.86 42.83 5.42
CA ALA A 172 -58.70 43.53 6.69
C ALA A 172 -58.39 42.56 7.83
N ASN A 173 -57.43 42.90 8.70
CA ASN A 173 -57.06 42.13 9.87
C ASN A 173 -57.76 42.70 11.11
N ASN A 174 -58.93 42.13 11.44
CA ASN A 174 -59.77 42.57 12.55
C ASN A 174 -59.28 41.99 13.87
N LEU A 175 -58.79 42.84 14.77
CA LEU A 175 -58.28 42.47 16.08
C LEU A 175 -59.43 42.12 17.04
N ALA A 176 -59.19 41.12 17.90
CA ALA A 176 -60.04 40.84 19.05
C ALA A 176 -60.06 42.03 20.02
N LEU A 177 -61.16 42.20 20.76
CA LEU A 177 -61.29 43.29 21.74
C LEU A 177 -60.32 43.16 22.90
N GLU A 178 -60.02 41.92 23.30
CA GLU A 178 -59.13 41.64 24.43
C GLU A 178 -57.87 40.90 23.95
N PRO A 179 -56.68 41.33 24.39
CA PRO A 179 -55.43 40.61 24.16
C PRO A 179 -55.41 39.29 24.94
N LYS A 180 -54.69 38.32 24.40
CA LYS A 180 -54.36 37.07 25.10
C LYS A 180 -53.03 37.22 25.77
N PHE A 181 -53.01 37.00 27.08
CA PHE A 181 -51.79 37.05 27.89
C PHE A 181 -51.36 35.67 28.36
N ARG A 182 -50.06 35.54 28.57
CA ARG A 182 -49.47 34.48 29.38
C ARG A 182 -48.78 35.13 30.58
N ASP A 183 -49.48 35.11 31.71
CA ASP A 183 -49.04 35.64 33.00
C ASP A 183 -47.92 34.78 33.64
N LYS A 184 -47.94 33.47 33.39
CA LYS A 184 -46.93 32.53 33.88
C LYS A 184 -45.91 32.20 32.79
N ALA A 185 -44.63 32.40 33.07
CA ALA A 185 -43.54 31.96 32.21
C ALA A 185 -43.73 30.50 31.79
N CYS A 186 -43.68 30.21 30.49
CA CYS A 186 -43.67 28.83 30.05
C CYS A 186 -42.31 28.19 30.34
N ASN A 187 -42.33 26.93 30.76
CA ASN A 187 -41.17 26.03 30.72
C ASN A 187 -41.23 25.22 29.41
N CYS A 188 -41.12 25.91 28.29
CA CYS A 188 -41.33 25.36 26.96
C CYS A 188 -40.02 24.82 26.37
N ASN A 189 -40.09 23.85 25.46
CA ASN A 189 -38.90 23.43 24.72
C ASN A 189 -38.57 24.44 23.62
N ILE A 190 -37.28 24.73 23.43
CA ILE A 190 -36.80 25.56 22.32
C ILE A 190 -35.95 24.71 21.41
N ASN A 191 -36.23 24.76 20.11
CA ASN A 191 -35.56 23.96 19.10
C ASN A 191 -34.80 24.84 18.11
N SER A 192 -33.66 24.34 17.63
CA SER A 192 -32.90 24.99 16.58
C SER A 192 -32.34 23.94 15.62
N THR A 193 -32.49 24.21 14.33
CA THR A 193 -31.93 23.39 13.24
C THR A 193 -31.07 24.29 12.38
N GLY A 194 -29.92 23.82 11.93
CA GLY A 194 -29.04 24.60 11.07
C GLY A 194 -28.01 23.79 10.32
N VAL A 195 -27.32 24.48 9.41
CA VAL A 195 -26.16 23.99 8.65
C VAL A 195 -24.89 24.65 9.19
N TYR A 196 -23.76 23.95 9.09
CA TYR A 196 -22.46 24.49 9.46
C TYR A 196 -21.35 23.92 8.57
N ALA A 197 -20.28 24.67 8.40
CA ALA A 197 -19.07 24.24 7.71
C ALA A 197 -17.83 24.71 8.47
N GLY A 198 -16.72 24.00 8.31
CA GLY A 198 -15.51 24.32 9.03
C GLY A 198 -14.30 23.48 8.64
N VAL A 199 -13.24 23.62 9.43
CA VAL A 199 -11.97 22.90 9.27
C VAL A 199 -11.86 21.81 10.33
N THR A 200 -11.36 20.65 9.94
CA THR A 200 -11.10 19.50 10.84
C THR A 200 -9.60 19.22 10.85
N LEU A 201 -9.01 19.20 12.06
CA LEU A 201 -7.66 18.72 12.28
C LEU A 201 -7.70 17.30 12.87
N ARG A 202 -7.04 16.37 12.20
CA ARG A 202 -6.94 14.97 12.62
C ARG A 202 -5.54 14.69 13.13
N PHE A 203 -5.46 14.33 14.41
CA PHE A 203 -4.25 13.83 15.04
C PHE A 203 -4.30 12.30 15.06
N PRO A 204 -3.64 11.60 14.13
CA PRO A 204 -3.57 10.16 14.21
C PRO A 204 -2.91 9.77 15.53
N LYS A 205 -3.54 8.86 16.27
CA LYS A 205 -2.90 8.19 17.40
C LYS A 205 -1.63 7.56 16.83
N LYS A 206 -0.46 7.84 17.41
CA LYS A 206 0.72 7.00 17.17
C LYS A 206 0.26 5.60 17.53
N GLU A 207 0.11 4.71 16.55
CA GLU A 207 -0.26 3.34 16.82
C GLU A 207 0.78 2.82 17.81
N LYS A 208 0.31 2.31 18.96
CA LYS A 208 1.18 1.49 19.79
C LYS A 208 1.39 0.22 18.98
N CYS A 209 2.52 0.19 18.29
CA CYS A 209 2.95 -0.87 17.42
C CYS A 209 2.89 -2.24 18.12
N THR A 210 1.85 -3.02 17.83
CA THR A 210 1.66 -4.39 18.33
C THR A 210 2.47 -5.44 17.55
N THR A 211 3.04 -5.04 16.42
CA THR A 211 3.90 -5.87 15.54
C THR A 211 5.36 -5.41 15.57
N CYS A 212 5.73 -4.67 16.61
CA CYS A 212 7.06 -4.13 16.74
C CYS A 212 8.05 -5.23 17.10
N GLN A 213 8.95 -5.54 16.17
CA GLN A 213 10.01 -6.51 16.40
C GLN A 213 11.25 -5.79 16.94
N LEU A 214 11.91 -6.41 17.92
CA LEU A 214 13.25 -6.02 18.32
C LEU A 214 14.17 -6.31 17.13
N CYS A 215 14.81 -5.27 16.62
CA CYS A 215 15.81 -5.45 15.59
C CYS A 215 17.07 -6.04 16.21
N ASN A 216 17.45 -7.25 15.78
CA ASN A 216 18.65 -7.94 16.27
C ASN A 216 19.97 -7.22 15.91
N VAL A 217 19.91 -6.20 15.04
CA VAL A 217 21.09 -5.41 14.63
C VAL A 217 21.28 -4.20 15.54
N CYS A 218 20.24 -3.39 15.72
CA CYS A 218 20.36 -2.13 16.47
C CYS A 218 19.82 -2.21 17.91
N HIS A 219 19.24 -3.35 18.31
CA HIS A 219 18.58 -3.57 19.60
C HIS A 219 17.47 -2.54 19.92
N LYS A 220 16.92 -1.89 18.89
CA LYS A 220 15.77 -0.98 18.99
C LYS A 220 14.55 -1.61 18.32
N VAL A 221 13.39 -1.06 18.64
CA VAL A 221 12.09 -1.60 18.27
C VAL A 221 11.55 -0.86 17.04
N HIS A 222 11.15 -1.59 15.98
CA HIS A 222 10.73 -1.02 14.67
C HIS A 222 9.39 -1.58 14.14
N GLU A 223 8.68 -0.80 13.30
CA GLU A 223 7.42 -1.16 12.63
C GLU A 223 7.64 -1.87 11.27
N PRO A 224 6.96 -3.00 10.97
CA PRO A 224 6.96 -3.60 9.63
C PRO A 224 6.20 -2.74 8.60
N PRO A 225 6.57 -2.73 7.29
CA PRO A 225 7.64 -3.51 6.66
C PRO A 225 9.00 -2.80 6.77
N MET A 226 9.12 -1.78 7.62
CA MET A 226 10.18 -0.78 7.58
C MET A 226 11.47 -1.22 8.29
N CYS A 227 12.03 -2.34 7.82
CA CYS A 227 13.43 -2.34 7.42
C CYS A 227 13.59 -1.71 6.01
N ALA A 228 12.79 -0.70 5.68
CA ALA A 228 12.70 -0.12 4.34
C ALA A 228 13.03 1.38 4.39
N ALA A 229 14.23 1.68 3.90
CA ALA A 229 14.71 2.95 3.33
C ALA A 229 14.98 4.17 4.23
N THR A 230 14.55 4.25 5.49
CA THR A 230 14.80 5.47 6.33
C THR A 230 15.39 5.21 7.72
N CYS A 231 15.69 3.95 8.06
CA CYS A 231 16.47 3.67 9.25
C CYS A 231 17.95 3.85 8.91
N ASN A 232 18.52 5.04 9.17
CA ASN A 232 19.97 5.31 9.09
C ASN A 232 20.81 4.41 10.03
N THR A 233 20.15 3.54 10.81
CA THR A 233 20.72 2.59 11.77
C THR A 233 20.51 1.12 11.37
N CYS A 234 19.69 0.83 10.35
CA CYS A 234 19.43 -0.52 9.86
C CYS A 234 20.34 -0.73 8.64
N GLY A 235 20.91 -1.93 8.51
CA GLY A 235 22.00 -2.19 7.57
C GLY A 235 21.70 -1.81 6.11
N CYS A 236 22.74 -1.69 5.30
CA CYS A 236 22.60 -1.36 3.89
C CYS A 236 22.20 -2.58 3.06
N LYS A 237 21.43 -2.34 2.00
CA LYS A 237 21.23 -3.33 0.94
C LYS A 237 22.50 -3.37 0.08
N ILE A 238 23.02 -4.57 -0.15
CA ILE A 238 24.21 -4.79 -0.98
C ILE A 238 23.78 -5.62 -2.18
N SER A 239 23.99 -5.10 -3.38
CA SER A 239 23.73 -5.78 -4.65
C SER A 239 25.06 -6.14 -5.30
N VAL A 240 25.30 -7.43 -5.48
CA VAL A 240 26.52 -7.94 -6.12
C VAL A 240 26.18 -8.53 -7.47
N THR A 241 26.86 -8.08 -8.52
CA THR A 241 26.72 -8.61 -9.87
C THR A 241 27.97 -9.41 -10.23
N ALA A 242 27.79 -10.67 -10.63
CA ALA A 242 28.86 -11.50 -11.16
C ALA A 242 28.89 -11.40 -12.69
N LYS A 243 30.05 -11.11 -13.26
CA LYS A 243 30.24 -10.98 -14.71
C LYS A 243 31.50 -11.67 -15.16
N ASP A 244 31.52 -12.10 -16.40
CA ASP A 244 32.74 -12.47 -17.08
C ASP A 244 33.53 -11.22 -17.52
N LYS A 245 34.83 -11.20 -17.24
CA LYS A 245 35.67 -10.03 -17.56
C LYS A 245 35.86 -9.83 -19.08
N LEU A 246 35.89 -10.93 -19.84
CA LEU A 246 36.24 -10.89 -21.27
C LEU A 246 35.02 -10.60 -22.15
N SER A 247 33.92 -11.31 -21.90
CA SER A 247 32.67 -11.19 -22.67
C SER A 247 31.68 -10.17 -22.11
N GLY A 248 31.81 -9.81 -20.83
CA GLY A 248 30.83 -8.99 -20.12
C GLY A 248 29.53 -9.74 -19.80
N GLU A 249 29.43 -11.03 -20.14
CA GLU A 249 28.27 -11.87 -19.86
C GLU A 249 28.02 -11.95 -18.34
N VAL A 250 26.77 -11.77 -17.92
CA VAL A 250 26.37 -11.92 -16.51
C VAL A 250 26.34 -13.41 -16.12
N LEU A 251 26.77 -13.71 -14.90
CA LEU A 251 26.97 -15.09 -14.46
C LEU A 251 25.91 -15.47 -13.43
N ASP A 252 24.97 -16.32 -13.86
CA ASP A 252 23.96 -16.91 -12.97
C ASP A 252 24.53 -18.05 -12.13
N HIS A 253 23.80 -18.44 -11.07
CA HIS A 253 24.16 -19.56 -10.19
C HIS A 253 25.58 -19.50 -9.60
N THR A 254 26.19 -18.31 -9.55
CA THR A 254 27.50 -18.06 -8.97
C THR A 254 27.36 -17.95 -7.47
N ASP A 255 28.11 -18.75 -6.70
CA ASP A 255 28.16 -18.64 -5.26
C ASP A 255 28.85 -17.32 -4.88
N VAL A 256 28.26 -16.55 -3.97
CA VAL A 256 28.78 -15.27 -3.49
C VAL A 256 28.72 -15.24 -1.98
N VAL A 257 29.80 -14.79 -1.35
CA VAL A 257 29.91 -14.63 0.10
C VAL A 257 30.42 -13.25 0.47
N LEU A 258 29.88 -12.69 1.56
CA LEU A 258 30.39 -11.51 2.23
C LEU A 258 31.23 -11.96 3.42
N GLN A 259 32.53 -11.66 3.38
CA GLN A 259 33.48 -12.06 4.41
C GLN A 259 34.07 -10.84 5.11
N ARG A 260 34.16 -10.85 6.44
CA ARG A 260 34.86 -9.81 7.23
C ARG A 260 36.37 -10.00 7.20
N GLN A 261 37.11 -9.01 7.70
CA GLN A 261 38.58 -9.04 7.78
C GLN A 261 39.13 -10.20 8.64
N ASP A 262 38.35 -10.66 9.63
CA ASP A 262 38.69 -11.80 10.50
C ASP A 262 38.48 -13.17 9.82
N GLY A 263 37.95 -13.17 8.59
CA GLY A 263 37.63 -14.38 7.85
C GLY A 263 36.22 -14.93 8.08
N THR A 264 35.41 -14.31 8.93
CA THR A 264 34.03 -14.74 9.21
C THR A 264 33.13 -14.46 7.99
N ILE A 265 32.39 -15.46 7.52
CA ILE A 265 31.35 -15.30 6.51
C ILE A 265 30.08 -14.78 7.20
N VAL A 266 29.60 -13.61 6.77
CA VAL A 266 28.43 -12.94 7.35
C VAL A 266 27.18 -13.25 6.55
N GLU A 267 27.29 -13.28 5.22
CA GLU A 267 26.20 -13.59 4.31
C GLU A 267 26.69 -14.46 3.16
N SER A 268 25.81 -15.29 2.61
CA SER A 268 26.09 -16.12 1.44
C SER A 268 24.84 -16.31 0.59
N GLY A 269 25.00 -16.36 -0.73
CA GLY A 269 23.90 -16.59 -1.66
C GLY A 269 24.39 -17.00 -3.04
N LYS A 270 23.46 -17.28 -3.95
CA LYS A 270 23.76 -17.51 -5.37
C LYS A 270 23.16 -16.41 -6.23
N THR A 271 23.82 -16.05 -7.31
CA THR A 271 23.27 -15.11 -8.29
C THR A 271 22.08 -15.71 -9.04
N ASN A 272 21.10 -14.86 -9.35
CA ASN A 272 19.92 -15.22 -10.16
C ASN A 272 20.22 -15.22 -11.67
N SER A 273 19.20 -15.40 -12.51
CA SER A 273 19.30 -15.41 -13.97
C SER A 273 19.84 -14.11 -14.60
N PHE A 274 19.90 -13.02 -13.83
CA PHE A 274 20.50 -11.74 -14.25
C PHE A 274 21.93 -11.57 -13.73
N GLY A 275 22.51 -12.60 -13.10
CA GLY A 275 23.83 -12.58 -12.48
C GLY A 275 23.92 -11.73 -11.22
N VAL A 276 22.79 -11.46 -10.55
CA VAL A 276 22.73 -10.60 -9.36
C VAL A 276 22.35 -11.40 -8.13
N VAL A 277 23.01 -11.11 -7.00
CA VAL A 277 22.59 -11.50 -5.66
C VAL A 277 22.44 -10.26 -4.79
N VAL A 278 21.42 -10.24 -3.93
CA VAL A 278 21.12 -9.12 -3.05
C VAL A 278 21.14 -9.59 -1.60
N PHE A 279 21.93 -8.90 -0.78
CA PHE A 279 21.98 -9.08 0.67
C PHE A 279 21.29 -7.89 1.34
N ASP A 280 20.28 -8.17 2.14
CA ASP A 280 19.49 -7.15 2.81
C ASP A 280 20.00 -6.90 4.24
N ASN A 281 19.89 -5.66 4.71
CA ASN A 281 20.18 -5.28 6.10
C ASN A 281 21.60 -5.61 6.59
N VAL A 282 22.61 -5.54 5.71
CA VAL A 282 24.01 -5.82 6.08
C VAL A 282 24.54 -4.72 7.00
N SER A 283 25.05 -5.12 8.17
CA SER A 283 25.60 -4.19 9.15
C SER A 283 26.84 -3.47 8.61
N ALA A 284 27.02 -2.21 8.98
CA ALA A 284 28.17 -1.44 8.51
C ALA A 284 29.50 -2.06 8.99
N GLY A 285 30.48 -2.07 8.09
CA GLY A 285 31.81 -2.60 8.35
C GLY A 285 32.59 -2.78 7.04
N ASP A 286 33.80 -3.32 7.16
CA ASP A 286 34.63 -3.63 6.00
C ASP A 286 34.44 -5.10 5.60
N TYR A 287 34.17 -5.34 4.31
CA TYR A 287 33.89 -6.67 3.77
C TYR A 287 34.69 -6.94 2.49
N SER A 288 35.10 -8.19 2.32
CA SER A 288 35.49 -8.77 1.03
C SER A 288 34.32 -9.55 0.44
N VAL A 289 33.91 -9.18 -0.77
CA VAL A 289 32.93 -9.86 -1.60
C VAL A 289 33.66 -10.87 -2.45
N LYS A 290 33.47 -12.16 -2.16
CA LYS A 290 34.09 -13.25 -2.91
C LYS A 290 33.02 -14.02 -3.66
N GLY A 291 33.36 -14.57 -4.82
CA GLY A 291 32.48 -15.49 -5.51
C GLY A 291 33.19 -16.66 -6.15
N ARG A 292 32.41 -17.69 -6.47
CA ARG A 292 32.88 -18.93 -7.06
C ARG A 292 31.85 -19.46 -8.05
N LEU A 293 32.29 -19.79 -9.26
CA LEU A 293 31.48 -20.40 -10.30
C LEU A 293 32.12 -21.72 -10.73
N TYR A 294 31.37 -22.83 -10.62
CA TYR A 294 31.82 -24.19 -11.02
C TYR A 294 33.26 -24.54 -10.59
N SER A 295 33.57 -24.27 -9.32
CA SER A 295 34.87 -24.49 -8.68
C SER A 295 35.95 -23.44 -8.93
N VAL A 296 35.74 -22.44 -9.80
CA VAL A 296 36.69 -21.35 -10.09
C VAL A 296 36.32 -20.12 -9.27
N ASN A 297 37.30 -19.54 -8.57
CA ASN A 297 37.09 -18.31 -7.80
C ASN A 297 37.10 -17.09 -8.72
N LEU A 298 36.18 -16.16 -8.49
CA LEU A 298 36.12 -14.87 -9.15
C LEU A 298 37.05 -13.87 -8.44
N GLN A 299 37.45 -12.82 -9.15
CA GLN A 299 38.14 -11.67 -8.58
C GLN A 299 37.24 -10.99 -7.54
N GLU A 300 37.76 -10.90 -6.30
CA GLU A 300 37.03 -10.31 -5.18
C GLU A 300 36.89 -8.78 -5.30
N SER A 301 35.87 -8.26 -4.63
CA SER A 301 35.63 -6.82 -4.46
C SER A 301 35.64 -6.47 -2.98
N LYS A 302 35.87 -5.20 -2.63
CA LYS A 302 35.86 -4.73 -1.25
C LYS A 302 34.75 -3.73 -1.02
N ILE A 303 34.15 -3.76 0.16
CA ILE A 303 33.19 -2.77 0.64
C ILE A 303 33.81 -2.12 1.87
N SER A 304 33.88 -0.80 1.86
CA SER A 304 34.42 -0.03 2.98
C SER A 304 33.32 0.59 3.84
N GLN A 305 33.65 0.92 5.08
CA GLN A 305 32.76 1.66 5.99
C GLN A 305 32.18 2.94 5.36
N ALA A 306 32.96 3.68 4.57
CA ALA A 306 32.53 4.92 3.92
C ALA A 306 31.34 4.71 2.95
N GLU A 307 31.25 3.54 2.32
CA GLU A 307 30.15 3.21 1.41
C GLU A 307 28.84 2.94 2.17
N PHE A 308 28.94 2.41 3.40
CA PHE A 308 27.79 2.31 4.29
C PHE A 308 27.29 3.68 4.75
N ASP A 309 28.20 4.63 4.97
CA ASP A 309 27.83 6.00 5.34
C ASP A 309 27.09 6.70 4.18
N GLN A 310 27.55 6.53 2.95
CA GLN A 310 26.89 7.03 1.74
C GLN A 310 25.52 6.39 1.51
N CYS A 311 25.42 5.06 1.65
CA CYS A 311 24.16 4.34 1.54
C CYS A 311 23.11 4.87 2.53
N LYS A 312 23.50 5.12 3.78
CA LYS A 312 22.62 5.68 4.81
C LYS A 312 22.21 7.13 4.52
N ALA A 313 23.11 7.95 3.99
CA ALA A 313 22.81 9.35 3.66
C ALA A 313 21.78 9.47 2.52
N ASN A 314 21.85 8.60 1.52
CA ASN A 314 21.07 8.71 0.29
C ASN A 314 19.89 7.72 0.20
N GLY A 315 19.69 6.85 1.19
CA GLY A 315 18.72 5.74 1.13
C GLY A 315 19.03 4.74 0.01
N GLY A 316 20.31 4.63 -0.36
CA GLY A 316 20.78 3.91 -1.55
C GLY A 316 21.13 2.43 -1.33
N VAL A 317 21.59 1.78 -2.40
CA VAL A 317 22.07 0.39 -2.42
C VAL A 317 23.57 0.41 -2.71
N ILE A 318 24.37 -0.34 -1.96
CA ILE A 318 25.79 -0.54 -2.27
C ILE A 318 25.87 -1.52 -3.43
N GLN A 319 26.38 -1.09 -4.58
CA GLN A 319 26.53 -1.94 -5.75
C GLN A 319 27.99 -2.38 -5.92
N LYS A 320 28.20 -3.68 -6.11
CA LYS A 320 29.53 -4.27 -6.32
C LYS A 320 29.51 -5.22 -7.50
N GLU A 321 30.66 -5.34 -8.14
CA GLU A 321 30.89 -6.32 -9.19
C GLU A 321 32.03 -7.25 -8.80
N ILE A 322 31.87 -8.53 -9.12
CA ILE A 322 32.92 -9.54 -9.04
C ILE A 322 33.10 -10.17 -10.43
N LEU A 323 34.36 -10.41 -10.81
CA LEU A 323 34.69 -10.72 -12.20
C LEU A 323 35.28 -12.12 -12.33
N TYR A 324 34.80 -12.89 -13.31
CA TYR A 324 35.44 -14.12 -13.74
C TYR A 324 36.60 -13.77 -14.68
N THR A 325 37.83 -14.09 -14.25
CA THR A 325 39.05 -13.67 -14.95
C THR A 325 39.83 -14.82 -15.57
N ASP A 326 39.33 -16.05 -15.46
CA ASP A 326 39.96 -17.21 -16.10
C ASP A 326 39.68 -17.16 -17.63
N ASP A 327 40.76 -17.30 -18.40
CA ASP A 327 40.77 -17.31 -19.87
C ASP A 327 40.18 -18.60 -20.47
N ASN A 328 39.98 -19.63 -19.65
CA ASN A 328 39.36 -20.89 -20.04
C ASN A 328 37.85 -20.73 -20.28
N PHE A 329 37.26 -21.69 -20.99
CA PHE A 329 35.82 -21.80 -21.20
C PHE A 329 35.18 -22.73 -20.17
N VAL A 330 33.91 -22.46 -19.86
CA VAL A 330 33.05 -23.42 -19.17
C VAL A 330 32.22 -24.16 -20.22
N LEU A 331 32.56 -25.42 -20.47
CA LEU A 331 31.78 -26.32 -21.29
C LEU A 331 30.57 -26.80 -20.48
N LYS A 332 29.37 -26.40 -20.89
CA LYS A 332 28.09 -26.87 -20.33
C LYS A 332 27.44 -27.80 -21.33
N GLY A 333 27.11 -29.00 -20.90
CA GLY A 333 26.50 -29.97 -21.79
C GLY A 333 25.36 -30.75 -21.16
N GLN A 334 24.60 -31.40 -22.03
CA GLN A 334 23.55 -32.34 -21.65
C GLN A 334 23.73 -33.66 -22.39
N VAL A 335 23.34 -34.75 -21.74
CA VAL A 335 23.42 -36.10 -22.27
C VAL A 335 22.02 -36.62 -22.50
N PHE A 336 21.73 -37.08 -23.72
CA PHE A 336 20.44 -37.65 -24.08
C PHE A 336 20.55 -39.00 -24.78
N GLU A 337 19.45 -39.74 -24.83
CA GLU A 337 19.33 -40.91 -25.69
C GLU A 337 19.25 -40.45 -27.15
N CYS A 338 20.16 -40.90 -28.02
CA CYS A 338 20.24 -40.41 -29.40
C CYS A 338 18.90 -40.49 -30.13
N ASN A 339 18.61 -39.47 -30.95
CA ASN A 339 17.34 -39.28 -31.66
C ASN A 339 16.11 -39.11 -30.75
N THR A 340 16.31 -38.82 -29.46
CA THR A 340 15.23 -38.53 -28.51
C THR A 340 15.56 -37.30 -27.67
N THR A 341 14.57 -36.77 -26.97
CA THR A 341 14.74 -35.69 -25.97
C THR A 341 14.92 -36.24 -24.55
N LYS A 342 15.05 -37.55 -24.38
CA LYS A 342 15.17 -38.20 -23.08
C LYS A 342 16.57 -37.99 -22.53
N THR A 343 16.69 -37.24 -21.44
CA THR A 343 17.96 -37.00 -20.75
C THR A 343 18.43 -38.26 -20.03
N ILE A 344 19.75 -38.41 -19.90
CA ILE A 344 20.37 -39.56 -19.25
C ILE A 344 21.05 -39.11 -17.97
N GLU A 345 20.45 -39.48 -16.85
CA GLU A 345 21.03 -39.31 -15.52
C GLU A 345 22.13 -40.33 -15.24
N GLY A 346 23.19 -39.90 -14.56
CA GLY A 346 24.24 -40.77 -14.06
C GLY A 346 25.10 -41.41 -15.16
N ALA A 347 25.22 -40.77 -16.31
CA ALA A 347 26.20 -41.13 -17.33
C ALA A 347 27.58 -40.59 -16.93
N ASN A 348 28.61 -41.42 -17.06
CA ASN A 348 30.00 -41.00 -16.86
C ASN A 348 30.51 -40.34 -18.14
N ILE A 349 30.79 -39.05 -18.06
CA ILE A 349 31.30 -38.24 -19.15
C ILE A 349 32.79 -38.06 -18.97
N GLU A 350 33.56 -38.56 -19.94
CA GLU A 350 35.02 -38.49 -19.98
C GLU A 350 35.44 -37.44 -21.01
N LEU A 351 36.18 -36.42 -20.56
CA LEU A 351 36.83 -35.42 -21.39
C LEU A 351 38.32 -35.77 -21.51
N SER A 352 38.79 -36.00 -22.73
CA SER A 352 40.19 -36.30 -23.05
C SER A 352 40.81 -35.17 -23.86
N HIS A 353 41.95 -34.64 -23.42
CA HIS A 353 42.72 -33.68 -24.21
C HIS A 353 43.47 -34.40 -25.33
N LEU A 354 43.25 -34.04 -26.61
CA LEU A 354 43.74 -34.83 -27.75
C LEU A 354 45.27 -34.89 -27.87
N VAL A 355 45.98 -33.82 -27.47
CA VAL A 355 47.46 -33.80 -27.50
C VAL A 355 48.10 -34.47 -26.28
N SER A 356 47.70 -34.09 -25.05
CA SER A 356 48.34 -34.56 -23.82
C SER A 356 47.79 -35.89 -23.29
N ASN A 357 46.66 -36.37 -23.84
CA ASN A 357 45.91 -37.53 -23.35
C ASN A 357 45.50 -37.45 -21.86
N THR A 358 45.47 -36.24 -21.28
CA THR A 358 44.96 -36.04 -19.92
C THR A 358 43.44 -36.17 -19.93
N LYS A 359 42.90 -36.83 -18.90
CA LYS A 359 41.47 -37.15 -18.80
C LYS A 359 40.85 -36.51 -17.57
N LYS A 360 39.62 -36.01 -17.71
CA LYS A 360 38.75 -35.56 -16.62
C LYS A 360 37.41 -36.23 -16.76
N ASN A 361 36.83 -36.67 -15.64
CA ASN A 361 35.54 -37.34 -15.64
C ASN A 361 34.54 -36.56 -14.77
N THR A 362 33.27 -36.62 -15.15
CA THR A 362 32.15 -36.13 -14.35
C THR A 362 30.93 -37.02 -14.57
N ILE A 363 29.94 -36.92 -13.69
CA ILE A 363 28.71 -37.71 -13.78
C ILE A 363 27.58 -36.75 -14.13
N SER A 364 26.74 -37.13 -15.10
CA SER A 364 25.58 -36.32 -15.48
C SER A 364 24.53 -36.27 -14.37
N SER A 365 23.93 -35.09 -14.18
CA SER A 365 22.88 -34.85 -13.18
C SER A 365 21.56 -35.55 -13.54
N ALA A 366 20.53 -35.42 -12.69
CA ALA A 366 19.16 -35.89 -12.99
C ALA A 366 18.56 -35.32 -14.29
N LEU A 367 19.04 -34.16 -14.72
CA LEU A 367 18.65 -33.53 -15.99
C LEU A 367 19.61 -33.89 -17.14
N GLY A 368 20.54 -34.82 -16.91
CA GLY A 368 21.59 -35.20 -17.87
C GLY A 368 22.69 -34.15 -18.03
N GLU A 369 22.78 -33.15 -17.16
CA GLU A 369 23.71 -32.03 -17.30
C GLU A 369 25.11 -32.38 -16.80
N TYR A 370 26.13 -31.84 -17.46
CA TYR A 370 27.53 -31.95 -17.07
C TYR A 370 28.31 -30.68 -17.38
N ILE A 371 29.42 -30.47 -16.65
CA ILE A 371 30.23 -29.25 -16.75
C ILE A 371 31.72 -29.59 -16.73
N PHE A 372 32.50 -28.96 -17.61
CA PHE A 372 33.97 -28.97 -17.57
C PHE A 372 34.54 -27.56 -17.70
N ASN A 373 35.63 -27.29 -16.99
CA ASN A 373 36.50 -26.14 -17.27
C ASN A 373 37.61 -26.59 -18.24
N ILE A 374 37.65 -25.99 -19.44
CA ILE A 374 38.49 -26.39 -20.56
C ILE A 374 39.23 -25.20 -21.17
N SER A 375 40.47 -25.41 -21.59
CA SER A 375 41.31 -24.34 -22.15
C SER A 375 40.89 -23.91 -23.56
N LYS A 376 41.09 -22.61 -23.86
CA LYS A 376 40.91 -22.04 -25.20
C LYS A 376 41.93 -22.61 -26.20
N ASN A 377 41.61 -22.52 -27.50
CA ASN A 377 42.49 -22.97 -28.59
C ASN A 377 42.99 -24.43 -28.45
N THR A 378 42.15 -25.31 -27.91
CA THR A 378 42.52 -26.68 -27.55
C THR A 378 41.45 -27.65 -28.07
N ALA A 379 41.90 -28.78 -28.61
CA ALA A 379 41.03 -29.84 -29.08
C ALA A 379 40.88 -30.95 -28.03
N TYR A 380 39.63 -31.32 -27.76
CA TYR A 380 39.24 -32.34 -26.81
C TYR A 380 38.35 -33.39 -27.48
N SER A 381 38.33 -34.59 -26.92
CA SER A 381 37.32 -35.60 -27.17
C SER A 381 36.45 -35.76 -25.93
N ILE A 382 35.13 -35.85 -26.12
CA ILE A 382 34.14 -36.07 -25.06
C ILE A 382 33.45 -37.40 -25.33
N LYS A 383 33.52 -38.29 -24.36
CA LYS A 383 32.94 -39.63 -24.44
C LYS A 383 31.88 -39.83 -23.35
N GLY A 384 30.66 -40.17 -23.76
CA GLY A 384 29.58 -40.54 -22.85
C GLY A 384 29.52 -42.04 -22.62
N ASN A 385 29.52 -42.48 -21.36
CA ASN A 385 29.39 -43.89 -20.99
C ASN A 385 28.25 -44.10 -19.99
N LYS A 386 27.35 -45.04 -20.29
CA LYS A 386 26.28 -45.45 -19.38
C LYS A 386 26.00 -46.94 -19.56
N ASP A 387 25.80 -47.65 -18.46
CA ASP A 387 25.42 -49.07 -18.53
C ASP A 387 24.09 -49.23 -19.29
N GLY A 388 24.05 -50.20 -20.19
CA GLY A 388 22.91 -50.41 -21.08
C GLY A 388 22.86 -49.47 -22.30
N TYR A 389 23.91 -48.68 -22.54
CA TYR A 389 24.06 -47.83 -23.73
C TYR A 389 25.43 -48.02 -24.41
N PHE A 390 25.48 -47.89 -25.74
CA PHE A 390 26.71 -47.75 -26.51
C PHE A 390 27.35 -46.38 -26.24
N SER A 391 28.66 -46.40 -26.06
CA SER A 391 29.43 -45.18 -25.87
C SER A 391 29.63 -44.45 -27.19
N ASN A 392 29.40 -43.15 -27.18
CA ASN A 392 29.66 -42.26 -28.30
C ASN A 392 30.72 -41.24 -27.90
N GLU A 393 31.55 -40.89 -28.87
CA GLU A 393 32.68 -40.00 -28.70
C GLU A 393 32.58 -38.88 -29.75
N VAL A 394 32.69 -37.64 -29.29
CA VAL A 394 32.58 -36.45 -30.14
C VAL A 394 33.73 -35.51 -29.82
N GLU A 395 34.36 -34.98 -30.85
CA GLU A 395 35.44 -34.01 -30.71
C GLU A 395 34.92 -32.58 -30.67
N ILE A 396 35.58 -31.75 -29.87
CA ILE A 396 35.35 -30.31 -29.81
C ILE A 396 36.69 -29.58 -29.87
N ASN A 397 36.77 -28.56 -30.73
CA ASN A 397 37.92 -27.67 -30.79
C ASN A 397 37.53 -26.29 -30.28
N THR A 398 38.07 -25.87 -29.13
CA THR A 398 37.75 -24.57 -28.53
C THR A 398 38.30 -23.39 -29.34
N ALA A 399 39.18 -23.61 -30.32
CA ALA A 399 39.62 -22.57 -31.26
C ALA A 399 38.48 -22.06 -32.17
N ALA A 400 37.40 -22.83 -32.33
CA ALA A 400 36.22 -22.42 -33.09
C ALA A 400 35.31 -21.43 -32.32
N TYR A 401 35.60 -21.17 -31.04
CA TYR A 401 34.79 -20.34 -30.17
C TYR A 401 35.55 -19.08 -29.75
N ASP A 402 34.82 -17.96 -29.68
CA ASP A 402 35.38 -16.67 -29.31
C ASP A 402 35.10 -16.37 -27.84
N ARG A 403 36.15 -16.40 -27.01
CA ARG A 403 36.08 -16.18 -25.56
C ARG A 403 35.65 -14.75 -25.20
N THR A 404 35.83 -13.80 -26.11
CA THR A 404 35.36 -12.42 -25.95
C THR A 404 33.85 -12.27 -26.19
N LYS A 405 33.18 -13.31 -26.69
CA LYS A 405 31.73 -13.31 -26.91
C LYS A 405 30.95 -14.11 -25.87
N SER A 406 31.55 -15.17 -25.32
CA SER A 406 30.88 -16.05 -24.35
C SER A 406 31.89 -16.73 -23.44
N LEU A 407 31.54 -16.91 -22.16
CA LEU A 407 32.25 -17.82 -21.25
C LEU A 407 31.85 -19.28 -21.50
N PHE A 408 30.61 -19.49 -21.95
CA PHE A 408 30.01 -20.81 -22.06
C PHE A 408 30.08 -21.37 -23.47
N ILE A 409 30.46 -22.64 -23.54
CA ILE A 409 30.28 -23.46 -24.74
C ILE A 409 29.19 -24.48 -24.43
N LYS A 410 28.10 -24.46 -25.20
CA LYS A 410 27.05 -25.48 -25.11
C LYS A 410 27.42 -26.65 -25.99
N PHE A 411 27.46 -27.86 -25.40
CA PHE A 411 27.83 -29.05 -26.15
C PHE A 411 27.06 -30.27 -25.70
N GLU A 412 26.39 -30.91 -26.64
CA GLU A 412 25.51 -32.03 -26.38
C GLU A 412 26.20 -33.35 -26.75
N VAL A 413 25.96 -34.39 -25.94
CA VAL A 413 26.44 -35.74 -26.19
C VAL A 413 25.23 -36.65 -26.18
N CYS A 414 25.15 -37.59 -27.12
CA CYS A 414 24.08 -38.59 -27.12
C CYS A 414 24.66 -39.98 -26.89
N VAL A 415 23.90 -40.86 -26.23
CA VAL A 415 24.22 -42.28 -26.06
C VAL A 415 23.11 -43.14 -26.63
N ASP A 416 23.46 -44.25 -27.27
CA ASP A 416 22.50 -45.14 -27.95
C ASP A 416 22.17 -46.35 -27.06
N PRO A 417 20.89 -46.71 -26.83
CA PRO A 417 20.55 -47.80 -25.93
C PRO A 417 20.94 -49.15 -26.53
N CYS A 418 21.54 -50.02 -25.72
CA CYS A 418 21.81 -51.41 -26.08
C CYS A 418 20.49 -52.19 -26.21
N GLY A 419 20.47 -53.18 -27.10
CA GLY A 419 19.33 -54.10 -27.24
C GLY A 419 18.19 -53.61 -28.13
N LYS A 420 18.24 -52.39 -28.69
CA LYS A 420 17.41 -52.05 -29.86
C LYS A 420 17.96 -52.79 -31.09
N ALA A 421 17.07 -53.40 -31.88
CA ALA A 421 17.46 -54.00 -33.15
C ALA A 421 18.06 -52.91 -34.05
N ILE A 422 19.31 -53.09 -34.47
CA ILE A 422 19.92 -52.25 -35.49
C ILE A 422 19.28 -52.67 -36.82
N ILE A 423 18.40 -51.82 -37.34
CA ILE A 423 17.73 -52.08 -38.62
C ILE A 423 18.72 -51.72 -39.74
N LEU A 424 19.16 -52.74 -40.47
CA LEU A 424 19.99 -52.57 -41.66
C LEU A 424 19.04 -52.52 -42.87
N ASN A 425 18.74 -51.30 -43.32
CA ASN A 425 17.73 -51.07 -44.35
C ASN A 425 18.21 -51.50 -45.74
N ASN A 426 19.52 -51.62 -45.94
CA ASN A 426 20.09 -51.80 -47.27
C ASN A 426 20.91 -53.07 -47.40
N ILE A 427 20.51 -54.20 -46.79
CA ILE A 427 21.16 -55.50 -47.01
C ILE A 427 20.52 -56.18 -48.22
N ASN A 428 21.08 -55.90 -49.40
CA ASN A 428 20.51 -56.29 -50.68
C ASN A 428 21.44 -57.21 -51.45
N PHE A 429 20.86 -58.22 -52.10
CA PHE A 429 21.55 -59.19 -52.96
C PHE A 429 20.93 -59.14 -54.35
N ASN A 430 21.73 -59.46 -55.38
CA ASN A 430 21.15 -59.72 -56.70
C ASN A 430 20.46 -61.09 -56.70
N LEU A 431 19.44 -61.25 -57.56
CA LEU A 431 18.75 -62.51 -57.77
C LEU A 431 19.78 -63.61 -58.11
N ASP A 432 19.71 -64.74 -57.38
CA ASP A 432 20.61 -65.90 -57.50
C ASP A 432 22.10 -65.63 -57.26
N LYS A 433 22.44 -64.59 -56.48
CA LYS A 433 23.82 -64.32 -56.05
C LYS A 433 23.96 -64.25 -54.53
N SER A 434 25.05 -64.84 -54.01
CA SER A 434 25.44 -64.73 -52.60
C SER A 434 26.26 -63.48 -52.28
N ASP A 435 26.72 -62.75 -53.30
CA ASP A 435 27.48 -61.52 -53.13
C ASP A 435 26.56 -60.36 -52.73
N ILE A 436 26.91 -59.67 -51.64
CA ILE A 436 26.18 -58.49 -51.18
C ILE A 436 26.43 -57.31 -52.14
N LEU A 437 25.40 -56.50 -52.39
CA LEU A 437 25.54 -55.31 -53.23
C LEU A 437 26.46 -54.28 -52.57
N LYS A 438 27.23 -53.57 -53.39
CA LYS A 438 28.10 -52.47 -52.92
C LYS A 438 27.33 -51.37 -52.19
N SER A 439 26.05 -51.17 -52.52
CA SER A 439 25.18 -50.24 -51.80
C SER A 439 24.96 -50.61 -50.32
N SER A 440 25.09 -51.89 -49.97
CA SER A 440 24.98 -52.42 -48.60
C SER A 440 26.22 -52.18 -47.74
N GLU A 441 27.33 -51.76 -48.35
CA GLU A 441 28.62 -51.59 -47.66
C GLU A 441 28.55 -50.53 -46.54
N ALA A 442 27.77 -49.47 -46.73
CA ALA A 442 27.63 -48.41 -45.73
C ALA A 442 26.98 -48.91 -44.42
N ASP A 443 25.91 -49.69 -44.52
CA ASP A 443 25.20 -50.27 -43.37
C ASP A 443 26.06 -51.30 -42.64
N LEU A 444 26.80 -52.13 -43.39
CA LEU A 444 27.74 -53.10 -42.79
C LEU A 444 28.92 -52.40 -42.10
N ASN A 445 29.49 -51.37 -42.72
CA ASN A 445 30.56 -50.58 -42.12
C ASN A 445 30.10 -49.87 -40.85
N TYR A 446 28.85 -49.40 -40.79
CA TYR A 446 28.26 -48.86 -39.58
C TYR A 446 28.27 -49.89 -38.44
N VAL A 447 27.79 -51.12 -38.69
CA VAL A 447 27.80 -52.20 -37.67
C VAL A 447 29.22 -52.54 -37.24
N VAL A 448 30.15 -52.72 -38.18
CA VAL A 448 31.54 -53.04 -37.88
C VAL A 448 32.19 -51.95 -37.02
N ASN A 449 31.94 -50.67 -37.33
CA ASN A 449 32.46 -49.54 -36.57
C ASN A 449 31.84 -49.46 -35.16
N LEU A 450 30.54 -49.73 -35.03
CA LEU A 450 29.86 -49.78 -33.74
C LEU A 450 30.46 -50.85 -32.82
N MET A 451 30.69 -52.06 -33.36
CA MET A 451 31.32 -53.16 -32.63
C MET A 451 32.77 -52.87 -32.25
N LYS A 452 33.56 -52.29 -33.16
CA LYS A 452 34.95 -51.90 -32.88
C LYS A 452 35.06 -50.85 -31.79
N LYS A 453 34.13 -49.88 -31.75
CA LYS A 453 34.10 -48.80 -30.74
C LYS A 453 33.62 -49.29 -29.37
N ASN A 454 32.85 -50.38 -29.33
CA ASN A 454 32.28 -50.94 -28.11
C ASN A 454 32.67 -52.43 -27.91
N PRO A 455 33.97 -52.77 -27.80
CA PRO A 455 34.42 -54.16 -27.77
C PRO A 455 33.99 -54.94 -26.52
N LYS A 456 33.45 -54.27 -25.51
CA LYS A 456 32.98 -54.85 -24.23
C LYS A 456 31.45 -54.95 -24.13
N SER A 457 30.69 -54.41 -25.08
CA SER A 457 29.23 -54.58 -25.12
C SER A 457 28.93 -55.96 -25.66
N ARG A 458 28.64 -56.92 -24.78
CA ARG A 458 28.27 -58.28 -25.12
C ARG A 458 26.89 -58.59 -24.55
#